data_AF-A0A0G9L5J6-F1
#
_entry.id   AF-A0A0G9L5J6-F1
#
_cell.length_a   1.000
_cell.length_b   1.000
_cell.length_c   1.000
_cell.angle_alpha   90.00
_cell.angle_beta   90.00
_cell.angle_gamma   90.00
#
_symmetry.space_group_name_H-M   'P 1'
#
loop_
_entity.id
_entity.type
_entity.pdbx_description
1 polymer ?
#
loop_
_entity_poly.entity_id
_entity_poly.type
_entity_poly.pdbx_seq_one_letter_code
_entity_poly.pdbx_strand_id
1 'polypeptide(L)'
;MKVERNIKEENLRNEKTNNIEEYTDENSVEIDFEEDLGFISGSEESTETPEELLSRLNTIEQSIDASKVGLLTDLLNLYLLYSSRATVRDTLYNTKESENFIDTSNILSITTTMSVYTSGVFLDIADRALQNAISRGQQNRIAIARSAYWAALFAFIASIIAFSAARME
;
A
#
# COMPACT_ATOMS: atom_id res chain seq x y z
N MET A 1 6.32 4.52 -66.70
CA MET A 1 7.31 5.62 -66.87
C MET A 1 6.55 6.95 -66.81
N LYS A 2 6.94 7.86 -65.91
CA LYS A 2 6.40 9.21 -65.56
C LYS A 2 5.01 9.21 -64.87
N VAL A 3 4.81 9.53 -63.58
CA VAL A 3 5.27 10.58 -62.62
C VAL A 3 4.53 11.93 -62.78
N GLU A 4 3.78 12.25 -61.71
CA GLU A 4 3.35 13.54 -61.14
C GLU A 4 2.40 14.47 -61.91
N ARG A 5 1.28 14.81 -61.25
CA ARG A 5 0.95 16.17 -60.77
C ARG A 5 -0.47 16.22 -60.19
N ASN A 6 -0.60 16.51 -58.89
CA ASN A 6 -1.29 17.70 -58.37
C ASN A 6 -1.50 17.60 -56.86
N ILE A 7 -0.43 17.93 -56.15
CA ILE A 7 -0.43 18.48 -54.80
C ILE A 7 -1.00 19.90 -54.90
N LYS A 8 -2.29 20.13 -54.56
CA LYS A 8 -2.80 21.51 -54.38
C LYS A 8 -4.20 21.69 -53.73
N GLU A 9 -4.67 20.80 -52.87
CA GLU A 9 -5.93 21.05 -52.13
C GLU A 9 -5.81 20.99 -50.60
N GLU A 10 -4.61 20.75 -50.06
CA GLU A 10 -4.42 20.53 -48.61
C GLU A 10 -4.10 21.80 -47.80
N ASN A 11 -4.14 23.00 -48.39
CA ASN A 11 -3.62 24.23 -47.77
C ASN A 11 -4.62 25.39 -47.63
N LEU A 12 -5.93 25.13 -47.55
CA LEU A 12 -6.92 26.22 -47.40
C LEU A 12 -8.06 25.95 -46.41
N ARG A 13 -7.83 25.08 -45.41
CA ARG A 13 -8.76 24.90 -44.28
C ARG A 13 -8.19 25.24 -42.91
N ASN A 14 -6.98 25.80 -42.87
CA ASN A 14 -6.40 26.45 -41.70
C ASN A 14 -6.49 27.97 -41.87
N GLU A 15 -7.67 28.54 -41.75
CA GLU A 15 -7.81 29.94 -41.30
C GLU A 15 -9.27 30.21 -40.92
N LYS A 16 -9.47 30.64 -39.66
CA LYS A 16 -10.71 31.06 -38.99
C LYS A 16 -11.46 29.99 -38.18
N THR A 17 -10.99 29.80 -36.94
CA THR A 17 -11.63 30.30 -35.69
C THR A 17 -10.92 29.59 -34.52
N ASN A 18 -9.78 30.11 -34.09
CA ASN A 18 -9.63 30.95 -32.88
C ASN A 18 -10.12 30.31 -31.56
N ASN A 19 -9.13 29.90 -30.78
CA ASN A 19 -8.91 30.26 -29.37
C ASN A 19 -9.83 29.66 -28.30
N ILE A 20 -9.43 28.49 -27.78
CA ILE A 20 -9.28 28.29 -26.34
C ILE A 20 -7.93 27.59 -26.14
N GLU A 21 -6.97 28.31 -25.56
CA GLU A 21 -5.69 27.76 -25.11
C GLU A 21 -5.96 26.83 -23.91
N GLU A 22 -5.76 25.53 -24.08
CA GLU A 22 -5.60 24.61 -22.94
C GLU A 22 -4.11 24.29 -22.85
N TYR A 23 -3.49 24.87 -21.82
CA TYR A 23 -2.09 24.67 -21.47
C TYR A 23 -1.83 23.17 -21.23
N THR A 24 -1.15 22.52 -22.17
CA THR A 24 -0.44 21.27 -21.93
C THR A 24 0.75 21.56 -21.02
N ASP A 25 0.62 21.21 -19.74
CA ASP A 25 1.77 20.99 -18.87
C ASP A 25 2.36 19.62 -19.25
N GLU A 26 3.48 19.62 -19.96
CA GLU A 26 4.23 18.44 -20.43
C GLU A 26 4.93 17.70 -19.28
N ASN A 27 4.22 17.47 -18.17
CA ASN A 27 4.74 16.67 -17.07
C ASN A 27 3.65 15.87 -16.34
N SER A 28 2.63 15.41 -17.08
CA SER A 28 1.81 14.30 -16.62
C SER A 28 2.66 13.03 -16.70
N VAL A 29 3.39 12.75 -15.61
CA VAL A 29 3.76 11.38 -15.29
C VAL A 29 2.44 10.61 -15.24
N GLU A 30 2.13 9.85 -16.28
CA GLU A 30 1.20 8.73 -16.16
C GLU A 30 1.80 7.82 -15.09
N ILE A 31 1.36 8.02 -13.85
CA ILE A 31 1.60 7.04 -12.80
C ILE A 31 0.59 5.95 -13.11
N ASP A 32 1.08 4.95 -13.84
CA ASP A 32 0.39 3.69 -14.04
C ASP A 32 0.25 3.03 -12.66
N PHE A 33 -0.90 3.27 -12.01
CA PHE A 33 -1.24 2.72 -10.70
C PHE A 33 -1.72 1.26 -10.82
N GLU A 34 -1.33 0.54 -11.87
CA GLU A 34 -1.46 -0.91 -11.98
C GLU A 34 -0.15 -1.60 -11.58
N GLU A 35 0.43 -1.23 -10.44
CA GLU A 35 1.23 -2.20 -9.69
C GLU A 35 0.24 -3.20 -9.09
N ASP A 36 -0.19 -4.14 -9.92
CA ASP A 36 -0.98 -5.29 -9.50
C ASP A 36 -0.17 -6.02 -8.44
N LEU A 37 -0.54 -5.79 -7.17
CA LEU A 37 0.11 -6.38 -6.02
C LEU A 37 -0.02 -7.92 -6.03
N GLY A 38 -0.65 -8.54 -7.03
CA GLY A 38 -0.52 -9.96 -7.35
C GLY A 38 -1.10 -10.91 -6.28
N PHE A 39 -1.62 -10.36 -5.19
CA PHE A 39 -2.24 -11.12 -4.11
C PHE A 39 -3.65 -11.59 -4.48
N ILE A 40 -4.29 -11.00 -5.50
CA ILE A 40 -5.71 -11.27 -5.83
C ILE A 40 -5.99 -11.50 -7.33
N SER A 41 -5.06 -11.25 -8.26
CA SER A 41 -5.36 -11.38 -9.70
C SER A 41 -5.10 -12.79 -10.28
N GLY A 42 -6.12 -13.64 -10.17
CA GLY A 42 -6.23 -14.86 -10.94
C GLY A 42 -6.93 -14.63 -12.28
N SER A 43 -6.35 -13.87 -13.22
CA SER A 43 -6.85 -13.84 -14.61
C SER A 43 -6.24 -14.97 -15.44
N GLU A 44 -6.58 -16.20 -15.11
CA GLU A 44 -6.54 -17.31 -16.06
C GLU A 44 -7.89 -18.00 -15.97
N GLU A 45 -8.60 -18.03 -17.10
CA GLU A 45 -9.92 -18.63 -17.30
C GLU A 45 -9.87 -20.14 -17.06
N SER A 46 -9.69 -20.51 -15.80
CA SER A 46 -9.79 -21.85 -15.26
C SER A 46 -10.94 -21.80 -14.27
N THR A 47 -11.90 -22.72 -14.39
CA THR A 47 -12.98 -22.84 -13.42
C THR A 47 -12.36 -23.22 -12.07
N GLU A 48 -12.14 -22.23 -11.21
CA GLU A 48 -11.61 -22.42 -9.87
C GLU A 48 -12.46 -23.44 -9.12
N THR A 49 -11.79 -24.38 -8.46
CA THR A 49 -12.49 -25.39 -7.66
C THR A 49 -13.13 -24.73 -6.42
N PRO A 50 -14.22 -25.30 -5.86
CA PRO A 50 -14.82 -24.78 -4.63
C PRO A 50 -13.83 -24.67 -3.46
N GLU A 51 -12.84 -25.56 -3.40
CA GLU A 51 -11.77 -25.56 -2.38
C GLU A 51 -10.81 -24.37 -2.57
N GLU A 52 -10.44 -24.06 -3.81
CA GLU A 52 -9.61 -22.89 -4.12
C GLU A 52 -10.33 -21.58 -3.78
N LEU A 53 -11.64 -21.50 -4.07
CA LEU A 53 -12.46 -20.33 -3.73
C LEU A 53 -12.57 -20.13 -2.21
N LEU A 54 -12.77 -21.20 -1.45
CA LEU A 54 -12.81 -21.14 0.03
C LEU A 54 -11.46 -20.69 0.61
N SER A 55 -10.36 -21.21 0.07
CA SER A 55 -9.00 -20.81 0.51
C SER A 55 -8.72 -19.33 0.24
N ARG A 56 -9.13 -18.83 -0.94
CA ARG A 56 -9.02 -17.41 -1.29
C ARG A 56 -9.90 -16.53 -0.40
N LEU A 57 -11.14 -16.93 -0.15
CA LEU A 57 -12.04 -16.19 0.73
C LEU A 57 -11.44 -16.07 2.14
N ASN A 58 -10.95 -17.16 2.71
CA ASN A 58 -10.29 -17.13 4.02
C ASN A 58 -9.06 -16.21 4.04
N THR A 59 -8.27 -16.19 2.96
CA THR A 59 -7.12 -15.28 2.83
C THR A 59 -7.56 -13.82 2.77
N ILE A 60 -8.64 -13.52 2.04
CA ILE A 60 -9.24 -12.18 1.96
C ILE A 60 -9.76 -11.74 3.33
N GLU A 61 -10.49 -12.61 4.04
CA GLU A 61 -10.99 -12.34 5.38
C GLU A 61 -9.85 -12.04 6.36
N GLN A 62 -8.80 -12.86 6.36
CA GLN A 62 -7.60 -12.63 7.17
C GLN A 62 -6.91 -11.30 6.82
N SER A 63 -6.83 -10.96 5.53
CA SER A 63 -6.26 -9.69 5.07
C SER A 63 -7.10 -8.51 5.56
N ILE A 64 -8.43 -8.60 5.47
CA ILE A 64 -9.36 -7.57 5.93
C ILE A 64 -9.20 -7.35 7.44
N ASP A 65 -9.15 -8.42 8.22
CA ASP A 65 -9.02 -8.31 9.68
C ASP A 65 -7.65 -7.77 10.09
N ALA A 66 -6.57 -8.21 9.44
CA ALA A 66 -5.24 -7.64 9.65
C ALA A 66 -5.19 -6.15 9.29
N SER A 67 -5.80 -5.74 8.17
CA SER A 67 -5.88 -4.33 7.77
C SER A 67 -6.65 -3.48 8.78
N LYS A 68 -7.75 -3.98 9.35
CA LYS A 68 -8.48 -3.26 10.42
C LYS A 68 -7.58 -3.02 11.64
N VAL A 69 -6.82 -4.03 12.05
CA VAL A 69 -5.88 -3.90 13.17
C VAL A 69 -4.75 -2.94 12.83
N GLY A 70 -4.22 -2.99 11.61
CA GLY A 70 -3.22 -2.04 11.11
C GLY A 70 -3.71 -0.59 11.15
N LEU A 71 -4.88 -0.31 10.60
CA LEU A 71 -5.49 1.03 10.61
C LEU A 71 -5.73 1.55 12.03
N LEU A 72 -6.21 0.69 12.92
CA LEU A 72 -6.38 1.05 14.32
C LEU A 72 -5.02 1.40 14.95
N THR A 73 -3.99 0.60 14.68
CA THR A 73 -2.62 0.84 15.17
C THR A 73 -2.09 2.21 14.72
N ASP A 74 -2.28 2.55 13.46
CA ASP A 74 -1.87 3.84 12.90
C ASP A 74 -2.60 5.02 13.57
N LEU A 75 -3.89 4.88 13.84
CA LEU A 75 -4.67 5.89 14.56
C LEU A 75 -4.17 6.10 15.99
N LEU A 76 -3.85 5.02 16.73
CA LEU A 76 -3.29 5.13 18.07
C LEU A 76 -1.87 5.70 18.06
N ASN A 77 -1.04 5.37 17.05
CA ASN A 77 0.28 5.97 16.88
C ASN A 77 0.18 7.48 16.60
N LEU A 78 -0.77 7.89 15.75
CA LEU A 78 -1.04 9.30 15.51
C LEU A 78 -1.50 10.02 16.78
N TYR A 79 -2.36 9.38 17.57
CA TYR A 79 -2.80 9.90 18.87
C TYR A 79 -1.62 10.11 19.84
N LEU A 80 -0.70 9.14 19.93
CA LEU A 80 0.52 9.26 20.73
C LEU A 80 1.38 10.46 20.31
N LEU A 81 1.54 10.70 19.00
CA LEU A 81 2.29 11.84 18.49
C LEU A 81 1.66 13.18 18.91
N TYR A 82 0.34 13.31 18.85
CA TYR A 82 -0.35 14.51 19.32
C TYR A 82 -0.23 14.71 20.84
N SER A 83 -0.36 13.64 21.62
CA SER A 83 -0.17 13.69 23.07
C SER A 83 1.25 14.13 23.43
N SER A 84 2.27 13.56 22.78
CA SER A 84 3.67 13.94 22.99
C SER A 84 3.94 15.39 22.60
N ARG A 85 3.37 15.85 21.46
CA ARG A 85 3.45 17.24 21.04
C ARG A 85 2.86 18.20 22.09
N ALA A 86 1.76 17.83 22.74
CA ALA A 86 1.16 18.64 23.81
C ALA A 86 2.11 18.75 25.02
N THR A 87 2.75 17.65 25.43
CA THR A 87 3.76 17.65 26.51
C THR A 87 4.96 18.57 26.20
N VAL A 88 5.44 18.56 24.94
CA VAL A 88 6.53 19.45 24.51
C VAL A 88 6.08 20.91 24.55
N ARG A 89 4.84 21.22 24.14
CA ARG A 89 4.29 22.58 24.20
C ARG A 89 4.13 23.07 25.62
N ASP A 90 3.66 22.23 26.53
CA ASP A 90 3.55 22.55 27.95
C ASP A 90 4.90 22.93 28.53
N THR A 91 5.96 22.23 28.12
CA THR A 91 7.35 22.52 28.52
C THR A 91 7.86 23.84 27.95
N LEU A 92 7.56 24.15 26.68
CA LEU A 92 8.06 25.35 25.98
C LEU A 92 7.32 26.63 26.35
N TYR A 93 6.00 26.55 26.51
CA TYR A 93 5.12 27.71 26.63
C TYR A 93 4.41 27.79 27.99
N ASN A 94 4.74 26.90 28.93
CA ASN A 94 4.11 26.83 30.25
C ASN A 94 2.57 26.73 30.16
N THR A 95 2.10 25.87 29.24
CA THR A 95 0.68 25.54 29.04
C THR A 95 0.30 24.26 29.78
N LYS A 96 -0.98 23.86 29.68
CA LYS A 96 -1.54 22.61 30.23
C LYS A 96 -2.35 21.84 29.17
N GLU A 97 -1.90 21.87 27.92
CA GLU A 97 -2.59 21.22 26.80
C GLU A 97 -2.62 19.69 26.98
N SER A 98 -1.58 19.10 27.58
CA SER A 98 -1.47 17.64 27.79
C SER A 98 -2.53 17.08 28.75
N GLU A 99 -3.07 17.89 29.68
CA GLU A 99 -4.12 17.45 30.62
C GLU A 99 -5.44 17.06 29.92
N ASN A 100 -5.64 17.47 28.67
CA ASN A 100 -6.83 17.12 27.88
C ASN A 100 -6.74 15.75 27.19
N PHE A 101 -5.57 15.10 27.21
CA PHE A 101 -5.37 13.80 26.60
C PHE A 101 -5.65 12.68 27.61
N ILE A 102 -6.23 11.57 27.13
CA ILE A 102 -6.33 10.34 27.93
C ILE A 102 -4.92 9.81 28.27
N ASP A 103 -4.82 9.07 29.38
CA ASP A 103 -3.58 8.40 29.76
C ASP A 103 -3.07 7.47 28.64
N THR A 104 -1.88 7.77 28.11
CA THR A 104 -1.26 7.05 27.01
C THR A 104 -0.24 6.01 27.45
N SER A 105 -0.07 5.79 28.76
CA SER A 105 0.97 4.92 29.33
C SER A 105 1.04 3.53 28.69
N ASN A 106 -0.11 2.92 28.42
CA ASN A 106 -0.19 1.59 27.82
C ASN A 106 -0.34 1.59 26.30
N ILE A 107 -0.60 2.75 25.68
CA ILE A 107 -0.92 2.82 24.25
C ILE A 107 0.27 2.33 23.41
N LEU A 108 1.50 2.68 23.78
CA LEU A 108 2.71 2.24 23.08
C LEU A 108 2.87 0.70 23.09
N SER A 109 2.60 0.05 24.23
CA SER A 109 2.65 -1.41 24.31
C SER A 109 1.53 -2.07 23.50
N ILE A 110 0.34 -1.44 23.46
CA ILE A 110 -0.80 -1.95 22.70
C ILE A 110 -0.50 -1.85 21.19
N THR A 111 -0.06 -0.68 20.71
CA THR A 111 0.21 -0.45 19.30
C THR A 111 1.33 -1.34 18.78
N THR A 112 2.43 -1.48 19.51
CA THR A 112 3.52 -2.38 19.12
C THR A 112 3.10 -3.84 19.08
N THR A 113 2.24 -4.29 20.00
CA THR A 113 1.66 -5.65 19.96
C THR A 113 0.79 -5.84 18.71
N MET A 114 -0.06 -4.86 18.39
CA MET A 114 -0.90 -4.88 17.19
C MET A 114 -0.07 -4.84 15.90
N SER A 115 1.03 -4.09 15.86
CA SER A 115 1.97 -4.08 14.72
C SER A 115 2.62 -5.44 14.50
N VAL A 116 3.08 -6.11 15.56
CA VAL A 116 3.66 -7.47 15.47
C VAL A 116 2.63 -8.47 14.98
N TYR A 117 1.40 -8.42 15.51
CA TYR A 117 0.33 -9.29 15.04
C TYR A 117 0.03 -9.08 13.55
N THR A 118 -0.18 -7.83 13.14
CA THR A 118 -0.56 -7.48 11.78
C THR A 118 0.53 -7.86 10.77
N SER A 119 1.78 -7.51 11.06
CA SER A 119 2.92 -7.88 10.21
C SER A 119 3.16 -9.39 10.15
N GLY A 120 2.88 -10.13 11.23
CA GLY A 120 2.95 -11.59 11.26
C GLY A 120 1.91 -12.24 10.35
N VAL A 121 0.66 -11.73 10.36
CA VAL A 121 -0.40 -12.21 9.46
C VAL A 121 -0.03 -11.93 8.00
N PHE A 122 0.47 -10.74 7.67
CA PHE A 122 0.90 -10.43 6.30
C PHE A 122 2.08 -11.29 5.84
N LEU A 123 3.02 -11.62 6.74
CA LEU A 123 4.12 -12.53 6.44
C LEU A 123 3.61 -13.94 6.12
N ASP A 124 2.66 -14.47 6.90
CA ASP A 124 2.04 -15.78 6.65
C ASP A 124 1.30 -15.82 5.30
N ILE A 125 0.56 -14.76 4.95
CA ILE A 125 -0.11 -14.63 3.66
C ILE A 125 0.92 -14.60 2.51
N ALA A 126 1.98 -13.79 2.66
CA ALA A 126 3.02 -13.66 1.64
C ALA A 126 3.81 -14.97 1.44
N ASP A 127 4.07 -15.71 2.53
CA ASP A 127 4.73 -17.02 2.47
C ASP A 127 3.86 -18.04 1.72
N ARG A 128 2.56 -18.13 2.02
CA ARG A 128 1.62 -19.01 1.29
C ARG A 128 1.55 -18.65 -0.20
N ALA A 129 1.52 -17.35 -0.52
CA ALA A 129 1.53 -16.89 -1.91
C ALA A 129 2.81 -17.32 -2.65
N LEU A 130 3.97 -17.21 -1.98
CA LEU A 130 5.25 -17.65 -2.54
C LEU A 130 5.30 -19.17 -2.74
N GLN A 131 4.86 -19.95 -1.75
CA GLN A 131 4.80 -21.41 -1.86
C GLN A 131 3.90 -21.85 -3.01
N ASN A 132 2.73 -21.22 -3.17
CA ASN A 132 1.80 -21.48 -4.27
C ASN A 132 2.38 -21.11 -5.64
N ALA A 133 3.10 -19.99 -5.74
CA ALA A 133 3.76 -19.59 -6.98
C ALA A 133 4.86 -20.58 -7.39
N ILE A 134 5.64 -21.05 -6.40
CA ILE A 134 6.69 -22.07 -6.60
C ILE A 134 6.08 -23.39 -7.04
N SER A 135 5.01 -23.86 -6.39
CA SER A 135 4.37 -25.14 -6.71
C SER A 135 3.75 -25.16 -8.10
N ARG A 136 3.27 -24.01 -8.59
CA ARG A 136 2.69 -23.85 -9.94
C ARG A 136 3.74 -23.58 -11.02
N GLY A 137 5.01 -23.39 -10.66
CA GLY A 137 6.11 -23.15 -11.62
C GLY A 137 6.02 -21.82 -12.39
N GLN A 138 5.23 -20.86 -11.91
CA GLN A 138 4.96 -19.60 -12.60
C GLN A 138 6.07 -18.57 -12.31
N GLN A 139 7.15 -18.59 -13.10
CA GLN A 139 8.36 -17.78 -12.85
C GLN A 139 8.09 -16.28 -12.61
N ASN A 140 7.18 -15.67 -13.37
CA ASN A 140 6.82 -14.26 -13.18
C ASN A 140 6.16 -14.02 -11.80
N ARG A 141 5.21 -14.89 -11.43
CA ARG A 141 4.54 -14.82 -10.11
C ARG A 141 5.48 -15.15 -8.96
N ILE A 142 6.48 -16.01 -9.17
CA ILE A 142 7.50 -16.30 -8.15
C ILE A 142 8.31 -15.05 -7.82
N ALA A 143 8.69 -14.25 -8.82
CA ALA A 143 9.45 -13.03 -8.60
C ALA A 143 8.65 -12.02 -7.76
N ILE A 144 7.38 -11.80 -8.10
CA ILE A 144 6.45 -10.91 -7.39
C ILE A 144 6.17 -11.43 -5.97
N ALA A 145 5.84 -12.72 -5.83
CA ALA A 145 5.56 -13.30 -4.51
C ALA A 145 6.82 -13.29 -3.62
N ARG A 146 8.01 -13.39 -4.20
CA ARG A 146 9.28 -13.30 -3.47
C ARG A 146 9.55 -11.89 -2.97
N SER A 147 9.33 -10.85 -3.78
CA SER A 147 9.50 -9.47 -3.31
C SER A 147 8.49 -9.15 -2.19
N ALA A 148 7.25 -9.55 -2.36
CA ALA A 148 6.20 -9.48 -1.34
C ALA A 148 6.61 -10.16 -0.03
N TYR A 149 7.12 -11.39 -0.10
CA TYR A 149 7.62 -12.13 1.06
C TYR A 149 8.73 -11.37 1.80
N TRP A 150 9.74 -10.87 1.08
CA TRP A 150 10.83 -10.12 1.70
C TRP A 150 10.34 -8.81 2.33
N ALA A 151 9.42 -8.09 1.69
CA ALA A 151 8.82 -6.89 2.24
C ALA A 151 8.07 -7.19 3.55
N ALA A 152 7.23 -8.23 3.55
CA ALA A 152 6.50 -8.66 4.74
C ALA A 152 7.45 -9.13 5.86
N LEU A 153 8.54 -9.84 5.52
CA LEU A 153 9.54 -10.29 6.49
C LEU A 153 10.26 -9.10 7.14
N PHE A 154 10.67 -8.11 6.36
CA PHE A 154 11.31 -6.92 6.90
C PHE A 154 10.35 -6.11 7.79
N ALA A 155 9.08 -5.97 7.38
CA ALA A 155 8.07 -5.33 8.20
C ALA A 155 7.84 -6.06 9.54
N PHE A 156 7.83 -7.40 9.52
CA PHE A 156 7.70 -8.22 10.71
C PHE A 156 8.91 -8.09 11.65
N ILE A 157 10.13 -8.15 11.11
CA ILE A 157 11.36 -7.95 11.89
C ILE A 157 11.39 -6.56 12.51
N ALA A 158 11.06 -5.52 11.74
CA ALA A 158 10.99 -4.15 12.25
C ALA A 158 9.98 -4.03 13.40
N SER A 159 8.81 -4.68 13.26
CA SER A 159 7.78 -4.69 14.31
C SER A 159 8.26 -5.40 15.58
N ILE A 160 8.97 -6.52 15.48
CA ILE A 160 9.56 -7.22 16.64
C ILE A 160 10.60 -6.36 17.34
N ILE A 161 11.47 -5.68 16.58
CA ILE A 161 12.49 -4.79 17.13
C ILE A 161 11.82 -3.64 17.89
N ALA A 162 10.82 -3.00 17.28
CA ALA A 162 10.06 -1.91 17.91
C ALA A 162 9.35 -2.37 19.19
N PHE A 163 8.70 -3.54 19.16
CA PHE A 163 8.07 -4.15 20.33
C PHE A 163 9.06 -4.45 21.45
N SER A 164 10.25 -4.96 21.09
CA SER A 164 11.31 -5.26 22.05
C SER A 164 11.86 -3.98 22.70
N ALA A 165 12.05 -2.92 21.92
CA ALA A 165 12.49 -1.62 22.42
C ALA A 165 11.46 -1.00 23.38
N ALA A 166 10.17 -1.05 23.05
CA ALA A 166 9.08 -0.52 23.87
C ALA A 166 8.89 -1.23 25.23
N ARG A 167 9.51 -2.41 25.44
CA ARG A 167 9.49 -3.14 26.71
C ARG A 167 10.73 -2.94 27.58
N MET A 168 11.76 -2.25 27.07
CA MET A 168 12.96 -1.93 27.85
C MET A 168 12.86 -0.58 28.56
N GLU A 169 11.84 0.22 28.26
CA GLU A 169 11.45 1.46 28.96
C GLU A 169 10.44 1.18 30.08
#